data_AF-A0A961VL37-F1
#
_entry.id   AF-A0A961VL37-F1
#
_cell.length_a   1.000
_cell.length_b   1.000
_cell.length_c   1.000
_cell.angle_alpha   90.00
_cell.angle_beta   90.00
_cell.angle_gamma   90.00
#
_symmetry.space_group_name_H-M   'P 1'
#
loop_
_entity.id
_entity.type
_entity.pdbx_description
1 polymer ?
#
loop_
_entity_poly.entity_id
_entity_poly.type
_entity_poly.pdbx_seq_one_letter_code
_entity_poly.pdbx_strand_id
1 'polypeptide(L)'
;MFRAAVNLFRLWGLTDTQAATLLDLPLRTYRRWKAGDPGRIERDRAARLSNLMGIHKALRIIFREPQRGYDWVTRPNAAFAGRTALEVMLGGELTDLMRVRRYLDAERGAW
;
A
#
# COMPACT_ATOMS: atom_id res chain seq x y z
N MET A 1 -9.29 -9.04 -4.56
CA MET A 1 -8.44 -7.87 -4.25
C MET A 1 -8.05 -7.78 -2.77
N PHE A 2 -9.00 -7.82 -1.80
CA PHE A 2 -8.66 -7.71 -0.37
C PHE A 2 -7.63 -8.75 0.13
N ARG A 3 -7.81 -10.05 -0.19
CA ARG A 3 -6.84 -11.11 0.19
C ARG A 3 -5.42 -10.82 -0.31
N ALA A 4 -5.28 -10.30 -1.52
CA ALA A 4 -3.98 -9.92 -2.08
C ALA A 4 -3.35 -8.75 -1.32
N ALA A 5 -4.15 -7.76 -0.89
CA ALA A 5 -3.68 -6.67 -0.04
C ALA A 5 -3.23 -7.16 1.34
N VAL A 6 -3.95 -8.11 1.97
CA VAL A 6 -3.51 -8.73 3.23
C VAL A 6 -2.15 -9.41 3.08
N ASN A 7 -1.94 -10.16 1.99
CA ASN A 7 -0.65 -10.77 1.70
C ASN A 7 0.45 -9.72 1.47
N LEU A 8 0.14 -8.63 0.76
CA LEU A 8 1.06 -7.52 0.53
C LEU A 8 1.46 -6.85 1.86
N PHE A 9 0.49 -6.58 2.74
CA PHE A 9 0.75 -5.99 4.05
C PHE A 9 1.67 -6.87 4.91
N ARG A 10 1.52 -8.20 4.82
CA ARG A 10 2.46 -9.14 5.46
C ARG A 10 3.88 -8.99 4.91
N LEU A 11 4.03 -8.85 3.59
CA LEU A 11 5.33 -8.68 2.94
C LEU A 11 5.98 -7.32 3.28
N TRP A 12 5.17 -6.29 3.50
CA TRP A 12 5.63 -4.98 3.99
C TRP A 12 5.84 -4.93 5.51
N GLY A 13 5.50 -5.99 6.25
CA GLY A 13 5.62 -6.02 7.71
C GLY A 13 4.67 -5.08 8.45
N LEU A 14 3.48 -4.79 7.87
CA LEU A 14 2.55 -3.84 8.48
C LEU A 14 1.81 -4.44 9.69
N THR A 15 1.58 -3.60 10.69
CA THR A 15 0.65 -3.88 11.77
C THR A 15 -0.80 -3.84 11.29
N ASP A 16 -1.72 -4.48 12.02
CA ASP A 16 -3.15 -4.41 11.70
C ASP A 16 -3.68 -2.96 11.73
N THR A 17 -3.16 -2.12 12.62
CA THR A 17 -3.54 -0.70 12.71
C THR A 17 -3.15 0.05 11.44
N GLN A 18 -1.91 -0.12 10.98
CA GLN A 18 -1.44 0.48 9.72
C GLN A 18 -2.25 -0.03 8.53
N ALA A 19 -2.48 -1.34 8.43
CA ALA A 19 -3.28 -1.93 7.36
C ALA A 19 -4.74 -1.42 7.37
N ALA A 20 -5.33 -1.22 8.55
CA ALA A 20 -6.65 -0.64 8.71
C ALA A 20 -6.69 0.83 8.25
N THR A 21 -5.67 1.63 8.59
CA THR A 21 -5.50 3.01 8.10
C THR A 21 -5.42 3.07 6.57
N LEU A 22 -4.62 2.21 5.93
CA LEU A 22 -4.47 2.23 4.47
C LEU A 22 -5.79 1.90 3.74
N LEU A 23 -6.67 1.14 4.38
CA LEU A 23 -7.95 0.73 3.81
C LEU A 23 -9.14 1.57 4.28
N ASP A 24 -8.91 2.59 5.11
CA ASP A 24 -9.96 3.38 5.77
C ASP A 24 -11.05 2.49 6.39
N LEU A 25 -10.59 1.62 7.28
CA LEU A 25 -11.42 0.69 8.04
C LEU A 25 -11.18 0.88 9.54
N PRO A 26 -12.22 0.78 10.37
CA PRO A 26 -12.02 0.55 11.79
C PRO A 26 -11.20 -0.72 12.02
N LEU A 27 -10.26 -0.69 12.97
CA LEU A 27 -9.36 -1.81 13.26
C LEU A 27 -10.12 -3.12 13.52
N ARG A 28 -11.26 -3.06 14.25
CA ARG A 28 -12.12 -4.22 14.50
C ARG A 28 -12.65 -4.84 13.20
N THR A 29 -13.09 -3.99 12.27
CA THR A 29 -13.59 -4.42 10.96
C THR A 29 -12.48 -5.04 10.12
N TYR A 30 -11.30 -4.41 10.08
CA TYR A 30 -10.14 -4.97 9.37
C TYR A 30 -9.76 -6.36 9.91
N ARG A 31 -9.69 -6.53 11.23
CA ARG A 31 -9.38 -7.84 11.86
C ARG A 31 -10.41 -8.91 11.53
N ARG A 32 -11.71 -8.57 11.55
CA ARG A 32 -12.78 -9.49 11.14
C ARG A 32 -12.62 -9.90 9.67
N TRP A 33 -12.38 -8.94 8.79
CA TRP A 33 -12.18 -9.21 7.36
C TRP A 33 -10.94 -10.07 7.11
N LYS A 34 -9.83 -9.79 7.80
CA LYS A 34 -8.59 -10.56 7.76
C LYS A 34 -8.79 -12.02 8.20
N ALA A 35 -9.69 -12.27 9.16
CA ALA A 35 -10.04 -13.60 9.63
C ALA A 35 -10.92 -14.42 8.67
N GLY A 36 -11.26 -13.87 7.50
CA GLY A 36 -11.96 -14.61 6.43
C GLY A 36 -13.39 -14.16 6.17
N ASP A 37 -13.89 -13.14 6.87
CA ASP A 37 -15.24 -12.60 6.71
C ASP A 37 -15.23 -11.14 6.18
N PRO A 38 -14.81 -10.93 4.91
CA PRO A 38 -14.87 -9.61 4.29
C PRO A 38 -16.32 -9.26 3.96
N GLY A 39 -16.77 -8.12 4.47
CA GLY A 39 -18.04 -7.52 4.06
C GLY A 39 -17.98 -6.91 2.66
N ARG A 40 -19.00 -6.10 2.33
CA ARG A 40 -19.07 -5.38 1.05
C ARG A 40 -17.88 -4.42 0.90
N ILE A 41 -17.16 -4.54 -0.21
CA ILE A 41 -16.11 -3.58 -0.60
C ILE A 41 -16.78 -2.44 -1.37
N GLU A 42 -16.78 -1.26 -0.78
CA GLU A 42 -17.33 -0.06 -1.40
C GLU A 42 -16.34 0.60 -2.35
N ARG A 43 -16.82 1.58 -3.14
CA ARG A 43 -16.05 2.24 -4.20
C ARG A 43 -14.74 2.83 -3.69
N ASP A 44 -14.76 3.49 -2.54
CA ASP A 44 -13.54 4.05 -1.93
C ASP A 44 -12.51 2.95 -1.59
N ARG A 45 -12.95 1.89 -0.91
CA ARG A 45 -12.09 0.75 -0.56
C ARG A 45 -11.56 0.02 -1.79
N ALA A 46 -12.37 -0.10 -2.84
CA ALA A 46 -11.91 -0.63 -4.12
C ALA A 46 -10.83 0.26 -4.75
N ALA A 47 -10.96 1.60 -4.67
CA ALA A 47 -9.94 2.53 -5.14
C ALA A 47 -8.65 2.45 -4.33
N ARG A 48 -8.73 2.34 -3.00
CA ARG A 48 -7.57 2.12 -2.11
C ARG A 48 -6.84 0.82 -2.45
N LEU A 49 -7.58 -0.29 -2.57
CA LEU A 49 -7.03 -1.58 -2.98
C LEU A 49 -6.36 -1.50 -4.36
N SER A 50 -6.99 -0.83 -5.33
CA SER A 50 -6.42 -0.62 -6.67
C SER A 50 -5.10 0.15 -6.62
N ASN A 51 -5.01 1.21 -5.82
CA ASN A 51 -3.76 1.96 -5.65
C ASN A 51 -2.66 1.13 -5.00
N LEU A 52 -2.96 0.37 -3.95
CA LEU A 52 -2.00 -0.52 -3.29
C LEU A 52 -1.46 -1.60 -4.24
N MET A 53 -2.35 -2.20 -5.05
CA MET A 53 -1.92 -3.17 -6.06
C MET A 53 -1.10 -2.50 -7.18
N GLY A 54 -1.44 -1.26 -7.55
CA GLY A 54 -0.67 -0.45 -8.50
C GLY A 54 0.75 -0.17 -8.01
N ILE A 55 0.90 0.24 -6.74
CA ILE A 55 2.19 0.44 -6.07
C ILE A 55 3.01 -0.86 -6.10
N HIS A 56 2.41 -1.97 -5.69
CA HIS A 56 3.07 -3.27 -5.72
C HIS A 56 3.55 -3.65 -7.13
N LYS A 57 2.70 -3.46 -8.15
CA LYS A 57 3.04 -3.74 -9.54
C LYS A 57 4.20 -2.87 -10.02
N ALA A 58 4.17 -1.56 -9.74
CA ALA A 58 5.23 -0.64 -10.14
C ALA A 58 6.58 -1.03 -9.50
N LEU A 59 6.58 -1.35 -8.21
CA LEU A 59 7.78 -1.83 -7.52
C LEU A 59 8.33 -3.14 -8.12
N ARG A 60 7.46 -4.05 -8.55
CA ARG A 60 7.89 -5.30 -9.21
C ARG A 60 8.47 -5.09 -10.61
N ILE A 61 8.19 -3.95 -11.24
CA ILE A 61 8.81 -3.55 -12.51
C ILE A 61 10.16 -2.88 -12.24
N ILE A 62 10.21 -1.95 -11.28
CA ILE A 62 11.42 -1.19 -10.95
C ILE A 62 12.51 -2.09 -10.35
N PHE A 63 12.12 -3.02 -9.46
CA PHE A 63 13.06 -3.89 -8.76
C PHE A 63 13.02 -5.32 -9.31
N ARG A 64 14.15 -5.78 -9.85
CA ARG A 64 14.34 -7.17 -10.30
C ARG A 64 14.13 -8.16 -9.14
N GLU A 65 14.68 -7.85 -7.97
CA GLU A 65 14.49 -8.63 -6.75
C GLU A 65 13.27 -8.11 -5.97
N PRO A 66 12.22 -8.93 -5.75
CA PRO A 66 11.00 -8.46 -5.09
C PRO A 66 11.23 -7.92 -3.68
N GLN A 67 12.14 -8.53 -2.92
CA GLN A 67 12.41 -8.13 -1.54
C GLN A 67 12.91 -6.68 -1.46
N ARG A 68 13.73 -6.23 -2.42
CA ARG A 68 14.18 -4.83 -2.47
C ARG A 68 13.02 -3.85 -2.67
N GLY A 69 11.99 -4.25 -3.42
CA GLY A 69 10.77 -3.45 -3.57
C GLY A 69 9.96 -3.37 -2.28
N TYR A 70 9.90 -4.45 -1.48
CA TYR A 70 9.24 -4.42 -0.18
C TYR A 70 10.02 -3.57 0.84
N ASP A 71 11.34 -3.73 0.89
CA ASP A 71 12.21 -2.92 1.76
C ASP A 71 12.16 -1.43 1.40
N TRP A 72 12.02 -1.09 0.11
CA TRP A 72 11.92 0.30 -0.33
C TRP A 72 10.73 1.03 0.29
N VAL A 73 9.61 0.33 0.52
CA VAL A 73 8.40 0.93 1.10
C VAL A 73 8.64 1.44 2.52
N THR A 74 9.54 0.79 3.27
CA THR A 74 9.86 1.10 4.67
C THR A 74 11.19 1.84 4.85
N ARG A 75 11.91 2.14 3.76
CA ARG A 75 13.16 2.92 3.81
C ARG A 75 12.92 4.42 3.60
N PRO A 76 13.68 5.29 4.29
CA PRO A 76 13.69 6.73 4.04
C PRO A 76 13.91 7.05 2.56
N ASN A 77 13.16 8.00 2.02
CA ASN A 77 13.25 8.39 0.62
C ASN A 77 13.32 9.91 0.46
N ALA A 78 14.33 10.39 -0.28
CA ALA A 78 14.52 11.81 -0.58
C ALA A 78 13.33 12.42 -1.34
N ALA A 79 12.66 11.67 -2.22
CA ALA A 79 11.45 12.10 -2.92
C ALA A 79 10.28 12.43 -1.98
N PHE A 80 10.33 11.92 -0.74
CA PHE A 80 9.37 12.17 0.32
C PHE A 80 9.98 12.94 1.50
N ALA A 81 10.98 13.77 1.24
CA ALA A 81 11.66 14.61 2.23
C ALA A 81 12.20 13.80 3.44
N GLY A 82 12.78 12.63 3.15
CA GLY A 82 13.36 11.74 4.16
C GLY A 82 12.35 10.80 4.82
N ARG A 83 11.05 10.97 4.59
CA ARG A 83 10.03 10.00 5.02
C ARG A 83 10.07 8.73 4.16
N THR A 84 9.59 7.65 4.74
CA THR A 84 9.33 6.39 4.02
C THR A 84 8.08 6.52 3.17
N ALA A 85 7.96 5.71 2.11
CA ALA A 85 6.72 5.64 1.33
C ALA A 85 5.53 5.19 2.20
N LEU A 86 5.78 4.28 3.17
CA LEU A 86 4.79 3.84 4.14
C LEU A 86 4.26 5.01 4.98
N GLU A 87 5.15 5.85 5.52
CA GLU A 87 4.74 7.02 6.32
C GLU A 87 3.89 7.99 5.50
N VAL A 88 4.18 8.16 4.21
CA VAL A 88 3.32 8.97 3.32
C VAL A 88 1.94 8.32 3.21
N MET A 89 1.87 7.03 2.87
CA MET A 89 0.60 6.29 2.73
C MET A 89 -0.23 6.26 4.03
N LEU A 90 0.44 6.27 5.18
CA LEU A 90 -0.20 6.29 6.51
C LEU A 90 -0.77 7.66 6.89
N GLY A 91 -0.68 8.68 6.03
CA GLY A 91 -1.53 9.87 6.14
C GLY A 91 -3.03 9.52 6.12
N GLY A 92 -3.40 8.38 5.51
CA GLY A 92 -4.73 7.79 5.60
C GLY A 92 -5.69 8.25 4.51
N GLU A 93 -5.36 9.31 3.78
CA GLU A 93 -6.18 9.79 2.67
C GLU A 93 -5.93 8.96 1.41
N LEU A 94 -6.95 8.84 0.55
CA LEU A 94 -6.78 8.17 -0.75
C LEU A 94 -5.70 8.86 -1.60
N THR A 95 -5.58 10.19 -1.48
CA THR A 95 -4.59 11.00 -2.18
C THR A 95 -3.16 10.67 -1.77
N ASP A 96 -2.92 10.20 -0.54
CA ASP A 96 -1.60 9.76 -0.09
C ASP A 96 -1.14 8.50 -0.82
N LEU A 97 -2.05 7.54 -0.99
CA LEU A 97 -1.79 6.34 -1.81
C LEU A 97 -1.54 6.73 -3.28
N MET A 98 -2.35 7.64 -3.81
CA MET A 98 -2.20 8.12 -5.19
C MET A 98 -0.87 8.85 -5.39
N ARG A 99 -0.38 9.60 -4.40
CA ARG A 99 0.91 10.29 -4.45
C ARG A 99 2.06 9.30 -4.64
N VAL A 100 2.12 8.27 -3.80
CA VAL A 100 3.17 7.23 -3.90
C VAL A 100 3.05 6.46 -5.22
N ARG A 101 1.82 6.10 -5.63
CA ARG A 101 1.59 5.43 -6.92
C ARG A 101 2.08 6.26 -8.09
N ARG A 102 1.70 7.55 -8.16
CA ARG A 102 2.10 8.46 -9.26
C ARG A 102 3.61 8.63 -9.34
N TYR A 103 4.27 8.74 -8.19
CA TYR A 103 5.73 8.78 -8.15
C TYR A 103 6.35 7.52 -8.78
N LEU A 104 5.92 6.33 -8.35
CA LEU A 104 6.43 5.06 -8.90
C LEU A 104 6.07 4.86 -10.38
N ASP A 105 4.88 5.32 -10.80
CA ASP A 105 4.45 5.29 -12.19
C ASP A 105 5.31 6.20 -13.09
N ALA A 106 5.80 7.33 -12.56
CA ALA A 106 6.74 8.21 -13.27
C ALA A 106 8.14 7.57 -13.35
N GLU A 107 8.65 7.02 -12.24
CA GLU A 107 9.96 6.37 -12.18
C GLU A 107 10.07 5.19 -13.16
N ARG A 108 9.00 4.39 -13.34
CA ARG A 108 9.01 3.27 -14.29
C ARG A 108 8.87 3.71 -15.76
N GLY A 109 8.36 4.90 -16.03
CA GLY A 109 8.14 5.42 -17.39
C GLY A 109 9.32 6.22 -17.94
N ALA A 110 10.29 6.52 -17.09
CA ALA A 110 11.51 7.26 -17.43
C ALA A 110 12.66 6.37 -17.95
N TRP A 111 12.41 5.07 -18.19
CA TRP A 111 13.37 4.09 -18.68
C TRP A 111 12.85 3.34 -19.91
#